data_AF-A0A1G9H1C6-F1
#
_entry.id   AF-A0A1G9H1C6-F1
#
_cell.length_a   1.000
_cell.length_b   1.000
_cell.length_c   1.000
_cell.angle_alpha   90.00
_cell.angle_beta   90.00
_cell.angle_gamma   90.00
#
_symmetry.space_group_name_H-M   'P 1'
#
loop_
_entity.id
_entity.type
_entity.pdbx_description
1 polymer ?
#
loop_
_entity_poly.entity_id
_entity_poly.type
_entity_poly.pdbx_seq_one_letter_code
_entity_poly.pdbx_strand_id
1 'polypeptide(L)' 'MGRVGACGDNAAMESFFALLQKNVLDRQRWATREELRLTIVVWIERTYHRKRRQRRLGKLTPIEFETIHMALKAA' A
#
# COMPACT_ATOMS: atom_id res chain seq x y z
N MET A 1 24.33 12.19 6.60
CA MET A 1 23.91 11.50 5.35
C MET A 1 23.12 10.27 5.74
N GLY A 2 21.80 10.30 5.56
CA GLY A 2 20.88 9.24 6.00
C GLY A 2 21.10 7.95 5.21
N ARG A 3 21.01 6.81 5.90
CA ARG A 3 21.17 5.46 5.37
C ARG A 3 20.37 5.33 4.06
N VAL A 4 21.08 5.09 2.96
CA VAL A 4 20.47 4.75 1.67
C VAL A 4 19.52 3.58 1.93
N GLY A 5 18.22 3.82 1.79
CA GLY A 5 17.21 2.78 1.96
C GLY A 5 17.57 1.59 1.06
N ALA A 6 17.45 0.36 1.59
CA ALA A 6 17.75 -0.80 0.78
C ALA A 6 16.89 -0.73 -0.50
N CYS A 7 17.47 -1.06 -1.66
CA CYS A 7 16.80 -0.95 -2.97
C CYS A 7 15.40 -1.61 -2.98
N GLY A 8 15.21 -2.67 -2.18
CA GLY A 8 13.92 -3.34 -2.00
C GLY A 8 12.85 -2.52 -1.25
N ASP A 9 13.24 -1.64 -0.34
CA ASP A 9 12.33 -0.70 0.34
C ASP A 9 11.96 0.45 -0.60
N ASN A 10 12.93 0.96 -1.37
CA ASN A 10 12.68 1.98 -2.38
C ASN A 10 11.71 1.48 -3.46
N ALA A 11 11.96 0.29 -4.03
CA ALA A 11 11.09 -0.29 -5.06
C ALA A 11 9.66 -0.57 -4.57
N ALA A 12 9.50 -0.95 -3.30
CA ALA A 12 8.17 -1.15 -2.71
C ALA A 12 7.41 0.17 -2.56
N MET A 13 8.10 1.22 -2.11
CA MET A 13 7.52 2.55 -1.97
C MET A 13 7.19 3.18 -3.32
N GLU A 14 8.07 3.05 -4.31
CA GLU A 14 7.81 3.49 -5.69
C GLU A 14 6.58 2.80 -6.29
N SER A 15 6.45 1.48 -6.09
CA SER A 15 5.27 0.74 -6.52
C SER A 15 3.99 1.23 -5.83
N PHE A 16 4.05 1.52 -4.53
CA PHE A 16 2.93 2.08 -3.78
C PHE A 16 2.49 3.43 -4.35
N PHE A 17 3.42 4.38 -4.53
CA PHE A 17 3.09 5.72 -5.04
C PHE A 17 2.56 5.69 -6.46
N ALA A 18 3.14 4.87 -7.35
CA ALA A 18 2.65 4.70 -8.71
C ALA A 18 1.18 4.20 -8.73
N LEU A 19 0.83 3.29 -7.82
CA LEU A 19 -0.55 2.80 -7.70
C LEU A 19 -1.49 3.83 -7.12
N LEU A 20 -1.05 4.57 -6.10
CA LEU A 20 -1.84 5.63 -5.48
C LEU A 20 -2.16 6.72 -6.50
N GLN A 21 -1.17 7.11 -7.30
CA GLN A 21 -1.34 8.09 -8.36
C GLN A 21 -2.39 7.63 -9.38
N LYS A 22 -2.20 6.44 -9.97
CA LYS A 22 -3.12 5.90 -10.99
C LYS A 22 -4.54 5.64 -10.48
N ASN A 23 -4.68 5.20 -9.23
CA ASN A 23 -5.98 4.74 -8.72
C ASN A 23 -6.73 5.76 -7.88
N VAL A 24 -6.08 6.84 -7.45
CA VAL A 24 -6.71 7.89 -6.63
C VAL A 24 -6.45 9.26 -7.25
N LEU A 25 -5.18 9.66 -7.40
CA LEU A 25 -4.86 11.05 -7.79
C LEU A 25 -5.34 11.38 -9.21
N ASP A 26 -5.12 10.49 -10.16
CA ASP A 26 -5.45 10.69 -11.58
C ASP A 26 -6.92 10.37 -11.92
N ARG A 27 -7.72 9.89 -10.96
CA ARG A 27 -9.10 9.44 -11.22
C ARG A 27 -10.05 10.59 -11.54
N GLN A 28 -9.86 11.73 -10.86
CA GLN A 28 -10.71 12.91 -11.00
C GLN A 28 -10.03 14.13 -10.38
N ARG A 29 -10.56 15.32 -10.65
CA ARG A 29 -10.24 16.52 -9.88
C ARG A 29 -10.95 16.48 -8.53
N TRP A 30 -10.21 16.78 -7.48
CA TRP A 30 -10.70 16.82 -6.11
C TRP A 30 -11.09 18.24 -5.74
N ALA A 31 -12.26 18.40 -5.12
CA ALA A 31 -12.75 19.73 -4.74
C ALA A 31 -11.99 20.26 -3.51
N THR A 32 -11.64 19.37 -2.58
CA THR A 32 -10.93 19.73 -1.35
C THR A 32 -9.82 18.73 -1.03
N ARG A 33 -8.83 19.19 -0.24
CA ARG A 33 -7.76 18.32 0.26
C ARG A 33 -8.29 17.27 1.24
N GLU A 34 -9.37 17.56 1.97
CA GLU A 34 -10.00 16.63 2.91
C GLU A 34 -10.68 15.47 2.19
N GLU A 35 -11.39 15.75 1.11
CA GLU A 35 -12.01 14.74 0.25
C GLU A 35 -10.95 13.80 -0.35
N LEU A 36 -9.85 14.38 -0.86
CA LEU A 36 -8.72 13.61 -1.34
C LEU A 36 -8.12 12.74 -0.22
N ARG A 37 -7.88 13.31 0.97
CA ARG A 37 -7.32 12.59 2.11
C ARG A 37 -8.20 11.40 2.50
N LEU A 38 -9.51 11.59 2.60
CA LEU A 38 -10.46 10.52 2.93
C LEU A 38 -10.40 9.41 1.88
N THR A 39 -10.38 9.78 0.59
CA THR A 39 -10.29 8.80 -0.50
C THR A 39 -8.99 8.01 -0.45
N ILE A 40 -7.86 8.68 -0.20
CA ILE A 40 -6.56 8.01 -0.04
C ILE A 40 -6.64 6.97 1.08
N VAL A 41 -7.14 7.34 2.27
CA VAL A 41 -7.27 6.42 3.41
C VAL A 41 -8.18 5.24 3.07
N VAL A 42 -9.35 5.51 2.48
CA VAL A 42 -10.30 4.46 2.10
C VAL A 42 -9.69 3.51 1.06
N TRP A 43 -8.95 4.04 0.08
CA TRP A 43 -8.31 3.22 -0.94
C TRP A 43 -7.18 2.36 -0.36
N ILE A 44 -6.36 2.91 0.54
CA ILE A 44 -5.31 2.16 1.24
C ILE A 44 -5.93 0.99 2.01
N GLU A 45 -6.92 1.27 2.86
CA GLU A 45 -7.50 0.27 3.75
C GLU A 45 -8.34 -0.78 3.03
N ARG A 46 -9.18 -0.35 2.08
CA ARG A 46 -10.13 -1.27 1.42
C ARG A 46 -9.56 -1.96 0.20
N THR A 47 -8.63 -1.32 -0.50
CA THR A 47 -8.13 -1.83 -1.78
C THR A 47 -6.70 -2.33 -1.63
N TYR A 48 -5.77 -1.47 -1.19
CA TYR A 48 -4.36 -1.81 -1.15
C TYR A 48 -4.05 -2.90 -0.10
N HIS A 49 -4.56 -2.76 1.13
CA HIS A 49 -4.31 -3.72 2.22
C HIS A 49 -5.18 -4.99 2.16
N ARG A 50 -6.45 -4.88 1.72
CA ARG A 50 -7.44 -5.97 1.82
C ARG A 50 -7.74 -6.73 0.53
N LYS A 51 -7.57 -6.12 -0.64
CA LYS A 51 -7.99 -6.73 -1.92
C LYS A 51 -6.83 -6.99 -2.86
N ARG A 52 -5.76 -6.20 -2.78
CA ARG A 52 -4.62 -6.31 -3.69
C ARG A 52 -3.67 -7.42 -3.24
N ARG A 53 -3.68 -8.52 -3.98
CA ARG A 53 -2.67 -9.59 -3.85
C ARG A 53 -1.35 -9.19 -4.49
N GLN A 54 -0.24 -9.41 -3.80
CA GLN A 54 1.08 -8.99 -4.26
C GLN A 54 1.96 -10.20 -4.53
N ARG A 55 2.59 -10.28 -5.72
CA ARG A 55 3.49 -11.40 -6.06
C ARG A 55 4.66 -11.52 -5.08
N ARG A 56 5.19 -10.38 -4.60
CA ARG A 56 6.26 -10.34 -3.60
C ARG A 56 5.85 -10.94 -2.24
N LEU A 57 4.55 -10.95 -1.94
CA LEU A 57 3.98 -11.55 -0.73
C LEU A 57 3.43 -12.96 -0.98
N GLY A 58 3.88 -13.66 -2.02
CA GLY A 58 3.36 -15.00 -2.34
C GLY A 58 1.92 -15.00 -2.86
N LYS A 59 1.48 -13.90 -3.51
CA LYS A 59 0.08 -13.66 -3.94
C LYS A 59 -0.91 -13.51 -2.78
N LEU A 60 -0.43 -13.16 -1.58
CA LEU A 60 -1.26 -12.73 -0.46
C LEU A 60 -1.50 -11.22 -0.51
N THR A 61 -2.56 -10.78 0.16
CA THR A 61 -2.75 -9.37 0.52
C THR A 61 -1.83 -9.00 1.69
N PRO A 62 -1.51 -7.71 1.88
CA PRO A 62 -0.72 -7.24 3.03
C PRO A 62 -1.27 -7.75 4.37
N ILE A 63 -2.59 -7.68 4.57
CA ILE A 63 -3.21 -8.14 5.83
C ILE A 63 -3.11 -9.66 5.98
N GLU A 64 -3.35 -10.44 4.93
CA GLU A 64 -3.18 -11.90 4.99
C GLU A 64 -1.72 -12.26 5.34
N PHE A 65 -0.75 -11.59 4.72
CA PHE A 65 0.67 -11.81 4.98
C PHE A 65 1.03 -11.50 6.43
N GLU A 66 0.62 -10.34 6.95
CA GLU A 66 0.87 -9.98 8.36
C GLU A 66 0.16 -10.93 9.32
N THR A 67 -1.09 -11.32 9.04
CA THR A 67 -1.84 -12.25 9.89
C THR A 67 -1.13 -13.60 10.02
N ILE A 68 -0.66 -14.16 8.90
CA ILE A 68 0.09 -15.43 8.88
C ILE A 68 1.43 -15.28 9.61
N HIS A 69 2.16 -14.20 9.35
CA HIS A 69 3.48 -13.98 9.95
C HIS A 69 3.41 -13.68 11.45
N MET A 70 2.39 -12.96 11.91
CA MET A 70 2.14 -12.71 13.33
C MET A 70 1.75 -14.00 14.06
N ALA A 71 0.90 -14.83 13.44
CA ALA A 71 0.56 -16.14 13.99
C ALA A 71 1.78 -17.06 14.11
N LEU A 72 2.67 -17.07 13.10
CA LEU A 72 3.92 -17.83 13.16
C LEU A 72 4.89 -17.33 14.24
N LYS A 73 4.91 -16.02 14.52
CA LYS A 73 5.78 -15.45 15.56
C LYS A 73 5.27 -15.70 16.98
N ALA A 74 3.99 -15.99 17.14
CA ALA A 74 3.36 -16.23 18.44
C ALA A 74 3.35 -17.71 18.85
N ALA A 75 3.78 -18.62 17.96
CA ALA A 75 3.92 -20.06 18.19
C ALA A 75 5.38 -20.44 18.49
#